data_AF-A0A6P6SZV0-F1
#
_entry.id   AF-A0A6P6SZV0-F1
#
_cell.length_a   1.000
_cell.length_b   1.000
_cell.length_c   1.000
_cell.angle_alpha   90.00
_cell.angle_beta   90.00
_cell.angle_gamma   90.00
#
_symmetry.space_group_name_H-M   'P 1'
#
loop_
_entity.id
_entity.type
_entity.pdbx_description
1 polymer ?
#
loop_
_entity_poly.entity_id
_entity_poly.type
_entity_poly.pdbx_seq_one_letter_code
_entity_poly.pdbx_strand_id
1 'polypeptide(L)'
;MTPFQALYGYKPSQLTLSPTQTLAAAVKDWTRERVDWNTLLKENLLQAQNRMKQLADKRRTDRNFEEGDWVYLKLQPYRQTSVAFRRSLKLSARYYGPYQVEQKVGSVAYRLKLPDVQCTPCSTFLSLRSLPMGAKSILHPPKQLWRESSSSSQGHSRQKSHLQEGSRS
;
A
#
# COMPACT_ATOMS: atom_id res chain seq x y z
N MET A 1 -24.67 6.28 18.86
CA MET A 1 -25.32 7.47 18.26
C MET A 1 -25.55 7.17 16.79
N THR A 2 -26.75 7.38 16.25
CA THR A 2 -26.98 7.18 14.80
C THR A 2 -26.46 8.38 14.00
N PRO A 3 -26.04 8.22 12.74
CA PRO A 3 -25.61 9.35 11.90
C PRO A 3 -26.64 10.47 11.80
N PHE A 4 -27.93 10.13 11.74
CA PHE A 4 -29.03 11.09 11.78
C PHE A 4 -29.03 11.93 13.07
N GLN A 5 -28.93 11.28 14.23
CA GLN A 5 -28.92 11.97 15.51
C GLN A 5 -27.67 12.86 15.66
N ALA A 6 -26.53 12.43 15.12
CA ALA A 6 -25.31 13.25 15.09
C ALA A 6 -25.47 14.51 14.25
N LEU A 7 -26.18 14.43 13.12
CA LEU A 7 -26.39 15.56 12.21
C LEU A 7 -27.46 16.53 12.71
N TYR A 8 -28.57 16.02 13.24
CA TYR A 8 -29.76 16.82 13.53
C TYR A 8 -30.01 17.05 15.03
N GLY A 9 -29.27 16.40 15.92
CA GLY A 9 -29.38 16.59 17.38
C GLY A 9 -30.61 15.93 18.04
N TYR A 10 -31.54 15.38 17.26
CA TYR A 10 -32.69 14.62 17.77
C TYR A 10 -32.73 13.20 17.21
N LYS A 11 -33.38 12.30 17.94
CA LYS A 11 -33.61 10.93 17.46
C LYS A 11 -34.64 10.96 16.33
N PRO A 12 -34.40 10.26 15.20
CA PRO A 12 -35.38 10.22 14.13
C PRO A 12 -36.71 9.70 14.68
N SER A 13 -37.83 10.35 14.35
CA SER A 13 -39.14 9.90 14.80
C SER A 13 -39.37 8.50 14.24
N GLN A 14 -39.35 7.50 15.11
CA GLN A 14 -39.72 6.17 14.69
C GLN A 14 -41.21 6.21 14.35
N LEU A 15 -41.57 5.95 13.09
CA LEU A 15 -42.96 5.72 12.65
C LEU A 15 -43.55 4.43 13.26
N THR A 16 -43.05 4.02 14.42
CA THR A 16 -43.46 2.84 15.15
C THR A 16 -44.77 3.15 15.84
N LEU A 17 -45.83 2.51 15.35
CA LEU A 17 -47.05 2.30 16.13
C LEU A 17 -46.64 1.64 17.43
N SER A 18 -46.57 2.41 18.50
CA SER A 18 -46.24 1.90 19.83
C SER A 18 -47.42 1.04 20.27
N PRO A 19 -47.24 -0.23 20.66
CA PRO A 19 -48.35 -1.13 20.99
C PRO A 19 -49.20 -0.65 22.18
N THR A 20 -48.74 0.38 22.89
CA THR A 20 -49.31 0.87 24.14
C THR A 20 -50.56 1.76 23.98
N GLN A 21 -50.90 2.25 22.78
CA GLN A 21 -51.93 3.30 22.63
C GLN A 21 -53.22 2.90 21.88
N THR A 22 -53.34 1.67 21.38
CA THR A 22 -54.53 1.27 20.58
C THR A 22 -55.33 0.15 21.23
N LEU A 23 -56.65 0.36 21.38
CA LEU A 23 -57.59 -0.58 22.01
C LEU A 23 -57.99 -1.75 21.10
N ALA A 24 -57.83 -1.62 19.78
CA ALA A 24 -58.22 -2.64 18.81
C ALA A 24 -57.25 -3.85 18.81
N ALA A 25 -57.79 -5.06 18.99
CA ALA A 25 -57.02 -6.31 19.01
C ALA A 25 -56.23 -6.55 17.72
N ALA A 26 -56.84 -6.31 16.56
CA ALA A 26 -56.21 -6.49 15.25
C ALA A 26 -54.92 -5.66 15.07
N VAL A 27 -54.88 -4.44 15.62
CA VAL A 27 -53.70 -3.56 15.55
C VAL A 27 -52.57 -4.09 16.45
N LYS A 28 -52.90 -4.69 17.59
CA LYS A 28 -51.92 -5.29 18.50
C LYS A 28 -51.25 -6.51 17.87
N ASP A 29 -52.04 -7.38 17.25
CA ASP A 29 -51.53 -8.61 16.62
C ASP A 29 -50.61 -8.28 15.44
N TRP A 30 -51.03 -7.35 14.58
CA TRP A 30 -50.20 -6.85 13.48
C TRP A 30 -48.90 -6.19 13.95
N THR A 31 -48.94 -5.45 15.08
CA THR A 31 -47.73 -4.83 15.64
C THR A 31 -46.77 -5.89 16.17
N ARG A 32 -47.27 -6.95 16.84
CA ARG A 32 -46.46 -8.08 17.31
C ARG A 32 -45.79 -8.80 16.16
N GLU A 33 -46.58 -9.20 15.15
CA GLU A 33 -46.07 -9.89 13.97
C GLU A 33 -44.97 -9.07 13.26
N ARG A 34 -45.16 -7.75 13.12
CA ARG A 34 -44.14 -6.88 12.56
C ARG A 34 -42.87 -6.81 13.39
N VAL A 35 -42.97 -6.79 14.73
CA VAL A 35 -41.79 -6.81 15.59
C VAL A 35 -41.03 -8.12 15.39
N ASP A 36 -41.74 -9.25 15.35
CA ASP A 36 -41.16 -10.58 15.14
C ASP A 36 -40.47 -10.70 13.77
N TRP A 37 -41.08 -10.16 12.71
CA TRP A 37 -40.43 -10.10 11.40
C TRP A 37 -39.19 -9.19 11.39
N ASN A 38 -39.24 -8.06 12.11
CA ASN A 38 -38.11 -7.15 12.21
C ASN A 38 -36.94 -7.74 13.01
N THR A 39 -37.20 -8.52 14.06
CA THR A 39 -36.15 -9.21 14.81
C THR A 39 -35.50 -10.27 13.93
N LEU A 40 -36.30 -11.12 13.27
CA LEU A 40 -35.80 -12.14 12.35
C LEU A 40 -34.95 -11.55 11.21
N LEU A 41 -35.41 -10.45 10.61
CA LEU A 41 -34.67 -9.78 9.53
C LEU A 41 -33.31 -9.26 10.01
N LYS A 42 -33.26 -8.66 11.21
CA LYS A 42 -32.01 -8.16 11.80
C LYS A 42 -31.05 -9.30 12.09
N GLU A 43 -31.54 -10.42 12.62
CA GLU A 43 -30.72 -11.60 12.88
C GLU A 43 -30.13 -12.17 11.59
N ASN A 44 -30.95 -12.35 10.56
CA ASN A 44 -30.50 -12.84 9.25
C ASN A 44 -29.44 -11.92 8.62
N LEU A 45 -29.65 -10.60 8.71
CA LEU A 45 -28.70 -9.61 8.21
C LEU A 45 -27.37 -9.67 8.98
N LEU A 46 -27.42 -9.81 10.30
CA LEU A 46 -26.22 -9.93 11.14
C LEU A 46 -25.46 -11.23 10.84
N GLN A 47 -26.17 -12.34 10.64
CA GLN A 47 -25.58 -13.61 10.21
C GLN A 47 -24.90 -13.49 8.84
N ALA A 48 -25.55 -12.86 7.86
CA ALA A 48 -24.99 -12.63 6.54
C ALA A 48 -23.71 -11.77 6.62
N GLN A 49 -23.74 -10.68 7.38
CA GLN A 49 -22.57 -9.83 7.61
C GLN A 49 -21.41 -10.61 8.26
N ASN A 50 -21.70 -11.46 9.25
CA ASN A 50 -20.69 -12.28 9.91
C ASN A 50 -20.08 -13.29 8.93
N ARG A 51 -20.89 -13.97 8.11
CA ARG A 51 -20.39 -14.88 7.05
C ARG A 51 -19.48 -14.15 6.06
N MET A 52 -19.86 -12.95 5.62
CA MET A 52 -19.04 -12.12 4.73
C MET A 52 -17.72 -11.73 5.38
N LYS A 53 -17.76 -11.32 6.66
CA LYS A 53 -16.55 -10.98 7.43
C LYS A 53 -15.61 -12.18 7.56
N GLN A 54 -16.13 -13.33 7.99
CA GLN A 54 -15.34 -14.56 8.12
C GLN A 54 -14.70 -14.97 6.80
N LEU A 55 -15.45 -14.91 5.69
CA LEU A 55 -14.92 -15.26 4.37
C LEU A 55 -13.84 -14.26 3.90
N ALA A 56 -14.04 -12.97 4.17
CA ALA A 56 -13.08 -11.93 3.82
C ALA A 56 -11.79 -12.04 4.67
N ASP A 57 -11.92 -12.31 5.97
CA ASP A 57 -10.81 -12.41 6.90
C ASP A 57 -10.03 -13.72 6.73
N LYS A 58 -10.68 -14.81 6.27
CA LYS A 58 -10.03 -16.12 6.01
C LYS A 58 -8.78 -16.02 5.12
N ARG A 59 -8.72 -15.04 4.21
CA ARG A 59 -7.59 -14.84 3.29
C ARG A 59 -6.69 -13.67 3.66
N ARG A 60 -7.05 -12.88 4.68
CA ARG A 60 -6.18 -11.83 5.21
C ARG A 60 -5.18 -12.50 6.16
N THR A 61 -3.90 -12.29 5.89
CA THR A 61 -2.83 -12.67 6.81
C THR A 61 -2.22 -11.37 7.29
N ASP A 62 -2.21 -11.17 8.60
CA ASP A 62 -1.48 -10.06 9.20
C ASP A 62 0.01 -10.34 9.00
N ARG A 63 0.62 -9.58 8.08
CA ARG A 63 2.04 -9.68 7.77
C ARG A 63 2.75 -8.57 8.49
N ASN A 64 3.41 -8.94 9.58
CA ASN A 64 4.26 -8.03 10.31
C ASN A 64 5.69 -8.22 9.83
N PHE A 65 6.31 -7.13 9.41
CA PHE A 65 7.73 -7.05 9.08
C PHE A 65 8.46 -6.30 10.19
N GLU A 66 9.72 -6.66 10.42
CA GLU A 66 10.60 -5.97 11.35
C GLU A 66 11.70 -5.23 10.59
N GLU A 67 12.42 -4.35 11.30
CA GLU A 67 13.53 -3.59 10.72
C GLU A 67 14.63 -4.54 10.24
N GLY A 68 15.13 -4.31 9.03
CA GLY A 68 16.11 -5.19 8.37
C GLY A 68 15.52 -6.30 7.51
N ASP A 69 14.21 -6.57 7.58
CA ASP A 69 13.56 -7.51 6.67
C ASP A 69 13.56 -7.00 5.23
N TRP A 70 13.66 -7.94 4.30
CA TRP A 70 13.60 -7.65 2.87
C TRP A 70 12.22 -7.99 2.32
N VAL A 71 11.59 -7.01 1.66
CA VAL A 71 10.21 -7.08 1.19
C VAL A 71 10.09 -6.68 -0.27
N TYR A 72 9.12 -7.28 -0.96
CA TYR A 72 8.71 -6.87 -2.30
C TYR A 72 7.63 -5.79 -2.23
N LEU A 73 7.79 -4.75 -3.03
CA LEU A 73 6.88 -3.59 -3.06
C LEU A 73 5.86 -3.71 -4.19
N LYS A 74 4.57 -3.61 -3.90
CA LYS A 74 3.52 -3.46 -4.92
C LYS A 74 3.08 -2.01 -5.04
N LEU A 75 3.21 -1.44 -6.25
CA LEU A 75 2.83 -0.06 -6.57
C LEU A 75 1.55 0.01 -7.40
N GLN A 76 0.83 1.12 -7.28
CA GLN A 76 -0.27 1.47 -8.18
C GLN A 76 0.28 1.77 -9.59
N PRO A 77 -0.46 1.47 -10.67
CA PRO A 77 0.04 1.54 -12.06
C PRO A 77 0.72 2.85 -12.46
N TYR A 78 0.22 4.02 -12.03
CA TYR A 78 0.81 5.31 -12.40
C TYR A 78 2.14 5.61 -11.67
N ARG A 79 2.43 4.93 -10.55
CA ARG A 79 3.71 5.04 -9.81
C ARG A 79 4.74 4.00 -10.24
N GLN A 80 4.36 3.10 -11.13
CA GLN A 80 5.23 2.01 -11.59
C GLN A 80 6.37 2.52 -12.48
N THR A 81 6.10 3.56 -13.26
CA THR A 81 7.06 4.20 -14.17
C THR A 81 8.20 4.91 -13.44
N SER A 82 7.93 5.48 -12.26
CA SER A 82 8.93 6.22 -11.49
C SER A 82 9.92 5.30 -10.73
N VAL A 83 9.52 4.08 -10.40
CA VAL A 83 10.35 3.15 -9.61
C VAL A 83 11.28 2.31 -10.48
N ALA A 84 10.84 1.96 -11.69
CA ALA A 84 11.72 1.36 -12.68
C ALA A 84 11.22 1.72 -14.09
N PHE A 85 12.09 2.34 -14.88
CA PHE A 85 11.83 2.48 -16.31
C PHE A 85 11.87 1.10 -16.96
N ARG A 86 10.71 0.59 -17.41
CA ARG A 86 10.58 -0.71 -18.06
C ARG A 86 10.06 -0.55 -19.48
N ARG A 87 10.62 -1.34 -20.40
CA ARG A 87 10.28 -1.30 -21.83
C ARG A 87 8.84 -1.76 -22.13
N SER A 88 8.22 -2.56 -21.26
CA SER A 88 6.83 -3.00 -21.40
C SER A 88 6.11 -3.10 -20.05
N LEU A 89 4.87 -2.60 -19.99
CA LEU A 89 4.02 -2.63 -18.78
C LEU A 89 3.16 -3.89 -18.69
N LYS A 90 2.82 -4.52 -19.82
CA LYS A 90 1.92 -5.68 -19.87
C LYS A 90 2.58 -6.99 -19.40
N LEU A 91 3.90 -7.11 -19.58
CA LEU A 91 4.69 -8.29 -19.20
C LEU A 91 5.61 -8.03 -17.99
N SER A 92 5.48 -6.88 -17.32
CA SER A 92 6.32 -6.56 -16.18
C SER A 92 5.90 -7.31 -14.92
N ALA A 93 6.87 -7.63 -14.07
CA ALA A 93 6.62 -8.18 -12.74
C ALA A 93 5.72 -7.23 -11.92
N ARG A 94 4.68 -7.79 -11.30
CA ARG A 94 3.70 -7.05 -10.48
C ARG A 94 4.31 -6.46 -9.20
N TYR A 95 5.41 -7.02 -8.73
CA TYR A 95 6.13 -6.55 -7.55
C TYR A 95 7.52 -6.04 -7.97
N TYR A 96 7.93 -4.93 -7.37
CA TYR A 96 9.25 -4.32 -7.52
C TYR A 96 10.17 -4.91 -6.47
N GLY A 97 11.48 -4.92 -6.79
CA GLY A 97 12.54 -5.72 -6.17
C GLY A 97 12.58 -5.77 -4.64
N PRO A 98 13.51 -6.55 -4.08
CA PRO A 98 13.65 -6.62 -2.64
C PRO A 98 14.16 -5.26 -2.13
N TYR A 99 13.35 -4.61 -1.30
CA TYR A 99 13.73 -3.41 -0.57
C TYR A 99 13.82 -3.75 0.92
N GLN A 100 14.83 -3.20 1.59
CA GLN A 100 15.00 -3.39 3.02
C GLN A 100 14.07 -2.43 3.78
N VAL A 101 13.38 -2.96 4.79
CA VAL A 101 12.63 -2.16 5.77
C VAL A 101 13.64 -1.43 6.66
N GLU A 102 13.61 -0.10 6.61
CA GLU A 102 14.48 0.76 7.42
C GLU A 102 13.87 1.00 8.79
N GLN A 103 12.57 1.30 8.84
CA GLN A 103 11.88 1.65 10.07
C GLN A 103 10.39 1.27 9.99
N LYS A 104 9.84 0.81 11.11
CA LYS A 104 8.40 0.57 11.27
C LYS A 104 7.72 1.82 11.83
N VAL A 105 6.94 2.52 11.00
CA VAL A 105 6.24 3.78 11.38
C VAL A 105 4.90 3.48 12.06
N GLY A 106 4.26 2.37 11.72
CA GLY A 106 3.02 1.90 12.33
C GLY A 106 2.74 0.44 12.01
N SER A 107 1.64 -0.12 12.52
CA SER A 107 1.29 -1.54 12.35
C SER A 107 1.20 -1.99 10.89
N VAL A 108 0.84 -1.08 9.97
CA VAL A 108 0.69 -1.34 8.52
C VAL A 108 1.57 -0.41 7.68
N ALA A 109 2.45 0.38 8.30
CA ALA A 109 3.22 1.43 7.64
C ALA A 109 4.72 1.27 7.88
N TYR A 110 5.48 1.10 6.80
CA TYR A 110 6.91 0.81 6.81
C TYR A 110 7.66 1.79 5.92
N ARG A 111 8.82 2.28 6.40
CA ARG A 111 9.81 3.00 5.58
C ARG A 111 10.73 1.99 4.92
N LEU A 112 10.94 2.14 3.62
CA LEU A 112 11.79 1.29 2.81
C LEU A 112 12.98 2.09 2.30
N LYS A 113 14.15 1.45 2.23
CA LYS A 113 15.32 2.02 1.55
C LYS A 113 15.12 1.99 0.03
N LEU A 114 14.59 3.07 -0.53
CA LEU A 114 14.41 3.27 -1.98
C LEU A 114 15.58 4.11 -2.53
N PRO A 115 16.03 3.88 -3.79
CA PRO A 115 17.07 4.71 -4.40
C PRO A 115 16.56 6.14 -4.66
N ASP A 116 17.45 7.11 -4.54
CA ASP A 116 17.18 8.56 -4.43
C ASP A 116 16.48 9.20 -5.66
N VAL A 117 16.46 8.49 -6.79
CA VAL A 117 15.69 8.89 -7.99
C VAL A 117 14.17 8.74 -7.82
N GLN A 118 13.71 8.18 -6.70
CA GLN A 118 12.31 7.91 -6.43
C GLN A 118 11.76 8.99 -5.50
N CYS A 119 11.15 10.03 -6.09
CA CYS A 119 10.52 11.13 -5.36
C CYS A 119 9.63 10.60 -4.21
N THR A 120 9.91 11.10 -3.01
CA THR A 120 9.31 10.78 -1.70
C THR A 120 7.85 11.30 -1.61
N PRO A 121 7.10 11.05 -0.51
CA PRO A 121 6.17 9.94 -0.41
C PRO A 121 4.72 10.41 -0.19
N CYS A 122 3.81 10.16 -1.13
CA CYS A 122 2.38 10.13 -0.77
C CYS A 122 2.07 8.78 -0.11
N SER A 123 1.82 8.81 1.20
CA SER A 123 1.36 7.71 2.04
C SER A 123 0.04 7.15 1.52
N THR A 124 0.08 6.05 0.76
CA THR A 124 -1.14 5.30 0.41
C THR A 124 -0.84 3.82 0.36
N PHE A 125 -1.56 3.03 1.17
CA PHE A 125 -1.74 1.57 1.13
C PHE A 125 -0.81 0.82 0.18
N LEU A 126 0.47 0.73 0.57
CA LEU A 126 1.44 -0.12 -0.11
C LEU A 126 1.21 -1.55 0.37
N SER A 127 1.05 -2.48 -0.56
CA SER A 127 0.98 -3.90 -0.23
C SER A 127 2.40 -4.47 -0.28
N LEU A 128 2.91 -4.85 0.88
CA LEU A 128 4.19 -5.53 1.03
C LEU A 128 4.02 -7.06 0.99
N ARG A 129 5.03 -7.73 0.45
CA ARG A 129 5.11 -9.20 0.44
C ARG A 129 6.47 -9.64 0.95
N SER A 130 6.49 -10.63 1.84
CA SER A 130 7.72 -11.27 2.33
C SER A 130 8.44 -11.98 1.20
N LEU A 131 9.77 -12.00 1.27
CA LEU A 131 10.59 -12.92 0.47
C LEU A 131 10.36 -14.38 0.91
N PRO A 132 10.41 -15.34 -0.02
CA PRO A 132 10.44 -16.76 0.35
C PRO A 132 11.65 -17.05 1.25
N MET A 133 11.42 -17.90 2.26
CA MET A 133 12.35 -18.19 3.37
C MET A 133 13.75 -18.69 2.95
N GLY A 134 13.95 -19.11 1.70
CA GLY A 134 15.23 -19.55 1.15
C GLY A 134 16.08 -18.47 0.48
N ALA A 135 15.62 -17.21 0.40
CA ALA A 135 16.34 -16.14 -0.32
C ALA A 135 17.14 -15.19 0.60
N LYS A 136 17.01 -15.33 1.93
CA LYS A 136 17.65 -14.42 2.91
C LYS A 136 19.18 -14.45 2.86
N SER A 137 19.78 -15.57 2.43
CA SER A 137 21.23 -15.77 2.31
C SER A 137 21.79 -15.50 0.91
N ILE A 138 20.95 -15.23 -0.09
CA ILE A 138 21.37 -15.12 -1.51
C ILE A 138 21.44 -13.66 -1.98
N LEU A 139 20.84 -12.73 -1.24
CA LEU A 139 20.86 -11.30 -1.56
C LEU A 139 22.17 -10.64 -1.10
N HIS A 140 23.27 -10.98 -1.77
CA HIS A 140 24.33 -9.97 -1.92
C HIS A 140 23.74 -8.83 -2.77
N PRO A 141 24.02 -7.56 -2.44
CA PRO A 141 23.57 -6.44 -3.27
C PRO A 141 24.02 -6.72 -4.72
N PRO A 142 23.14 -6.58 -5.72
CA PRO A 142 23.54 -6.74 -7.11
C PRO A 142 24.72 -5.80 -7.34
N LYS A 143 25.88 -6.34 -7.75
CA LYS A 143 27.01 -5.51 -8.18
C LYS A 143 26.43 -4.49 -9.16
N GLN A 144 26.48 -3.22 -8.77
CA GLN A 144 25.95 -2.11 -9.54
C GLN A 144 26.65 -2.12 -10.91
N LEU A 145 25.94 -2.61 -11.92
CA LEU A 145 26.32 -2.49 -13.33
C LEU A 145 25.97 -1.08 -13.81
N TRP A 146 26.57 -0.07 -13.18
CA TRP A 146 26.71 1.24 -13.79
C TRP A 146 27.99 1.16 -14.63
N ARG A 147 27.81 0.90 -15.92
CA ARG A 147 28.86 1.09 -16.92
C ARG A 147 29.10 2.60 -17.01
N GLU A 148 29.97 3.14 -16.17
CA GLU A 148 30.60 4.42 -16.43
C GLU A 148 31.42 4.26 -17.70
N SER A 149 30.90 4.85 -18.77
CA SER A 149 31.61 5.05 -20.01
C SER A 149 32.79 5.99 -19.72
N SER A 150 33.96 5.40 -19.49
CA SER A 150 35.23 6.10 -19.45
C SER A 150 35.48 6.80 -20.78
N SER A 151 35.10 8.08 -20.91
CA SER A 151 35.72 8.96 -21.90
C SER A 151 37.02 9.48 -21.31
N SER A 152 38.03 8.61 -21.33
CA SER A 152 39.44 8.98 -21.21
C SER A 152 39.81 9.78 -22.46
N SER A 153 39.67 11.10 -22.42
CA SER A 153 40.34 11.99 -23.37
C SER A 153 41.76 12.21 -22.88
N GLN A 154 42.66 11.28 -23.18
CA GLN A 154 44.09 11.54 -23.15
C GLN A 154 44.40 12.66 -24.16
N GLY A 155 44.68 13.85 -23.65
CA GLY A 155 45.30 14.93 -24.42
C GLY A 155 46.70 14.51 -24.83
N HIS A 156 46.88 14.16 -26.10
CA HIS A 156 48.17 14.17 -26.77
C HIS A 156 48.67 15.62 -26.88
N SER A 157 49.45 16.11 -25.90
CA SER A 157 50.23 17.34 -26.08
C SER A 157 51.57 16.99 -26.74
N ARG A 158 51.59 17.18 -28.06
CA ARG A 158 52.77 17.14 -28.92
C ARG A 158 53.80 18.20 -28.50
N GLN A 159 55.02 17.74 -28.27
CA GLN A 159 56.33 18.36 -28.56
C GLN A 159 56.43 19.90 -28.58
N LYS A 160 57.22 20.46 -27.66
CA LYS A 160 58.08 21.62 -27.95
C LYS A 160 59.51 21.30 -27.50
N SER A 161 60.36 21.08 -28.48
CA SER A 161 61.81 21.03 -28.37
C SER A 161 62.33 22.42 -27.98
N HIS A 162 63.21 22.44 -26.97
CA HIS A 162 63.94 23.62 -26.53
C HIS A 162 65.43 23.25 -26.54
N LEU A 163 66.17 23.73 -27.54
CA LEU A 163 67.63 23.94 -27.57
C LEU A 163 68.06 24.31 -29.00
N GLN A 164 68.36 25.59 -29.24
CA GLN A 164 69.61 26.00 -29.89
C GLN A 164 69.89 27.49 -29.67
N GLU A 165 71.17 27.75 -29.42
CA GLU A 165 71.83 29.00 -29.12
C GLU A 165 72.06 29.88 -30.36
N GLY A 166 72.31 31.17 -30.12
CA GLY A 166 73.35 31.92 -30.86
C GLY A 166 72.88 32.97 -31.88
N SER A 167 72.99 34.25 -31.53
CA SER A 167 73.75 35.30 -32.27
C SER A 167 73.28 36.72 -31.95
N ARG A 168 74.24 37.67 -31.93
CA ARG A 168 74.23 39.10 -31.52
C ARG A 168 74.78 39.27 -30.10
N SER A 169 75.95 39.87 -29.86
CA SER A 169 76.89 40.66 -30.67
C SER A 169 78.28 40.58 -30.04
#